data_AF-I8T1E2-F1
#
_entry.id   AF-I8T1E2-F1
#
_cell.length_a   1.000
_cell.length_b   1.000
_cell.length_c   1.000
_cell.angle_alpha   90.00
_cell.angle_beta   90.00
_cell.angle_gamma   90.00
#
_symmetry.space_group_name_H-M   'P 1'
#
loop_
_entity.id
_entity.type
_entity.pdbx_description
1 polymer ?
#
loop_
_entity_poly.entity_id
_entity_poly.type
_entity_poly.pdbx_seq_one_letter_code
_entity_poly.pdbx_strand_id
1 'polypeptide(L)'
;MGGLEGLGSRLAELVKATGLSQGNFAARIDASPAFMSDIIRGVKRPGAEFLYRIREAFGVSVDWLLDGSGTMRGEQAVSIETFKFIAAQVMLARFAKIEGDPEAAKLLSGMTGVGASIDTGDLGDLLKPYLKAGEEIVLAAILYNGHIATTDSAERISGALNTAAAYYDSKRPLDVLKAAMGEQPTAPESKPAAGKSRPAQQNIGLSVKAAGRDYFEGSKKPKSK
;
A
#
# COMPACT_ATOMS: atom_id res chain seq x y z
N MET A 1 -20.35 -15.45 7.45
CA MET A 1 -20.86 -16.37 6.41
C MET A 1 -19.74 -17.33 6.08
N GLY A 2 -19.73 -18.50 6.72
CA GLY A 2 -18.65 -19.48 6.63
C GLY A 2 -19.15 -20.73 5.93
N GLY A 3 -18.68 -20.95 4.70
CA GLY A 3 -19.01 -22.08 3.85
C GLY A 3 -18.53 -21.83 2.42
N LEU A 4 -18.46 -22.89 1.61
CA LEU A 4 -18.00 -22.86 0.20
C LEU A 4 -18.84 -21.94 -0.73
N GLU A 5 -19.79 -21.18 -0.21
CA GLU A 5 -20.70 -20.29 -0.96
C GLU A 5 -19.95 -19.24 -1.79
N GLY A 6 -18.74 -18.83 -1.37
CA GLY A 6 -17.90 -17.88 -2.12
C GLY A 6 -16.93 -18.51 -3.13
N LEU A 7 -16.82 -19.85 -3.20
CA LEU A 7 -15.81 -20.52 -4.02
C LEU A 7 -15.99 -20.22 -5.51
N GLY A 8 -17.22 -20.28 -6.01
CA GLY A 8 -17.52 -20.04 -7.42
C GLY A 8 -17.15 -18.63 -7.86
N SER A 9 -17.42 -17.63 -7.02
CA SER A 9 -17.07 -16.22 -7.26
C SER A 9 -15.56 -16.01 -7.31
N ARG A 10 -14.81 -16.58 -6.36
CA ARG A 10 -13.34 -16.50 -6.34
C ARG A 10 -12.69 -17.25 -7.49
N LEU A 11 -13.26 -18.38 -7.89
CA LEU A 11 -12.81 -19.11 -9.08
C LEU A 11 -13.05 -18.27 -10.36
N ALA A 12 -14.19 -17.60 -10.47
CA ALA A 12 -14.45 -16.69 -11.59
C ALA A 12 -13.50 -15.48 -11.60
N GLU A 13 -13.20 -14.91 -10.43
CA GLU A 13 -12.20 -13.86 -10.26
C GLU A 13 -10.82 -14.32 -10.72
N LEU A 14 -10.39 -15.51 -10.30
CA LEU A 14 -9.13 -16.10 -10.73
C LEU A 14 -9.08 -16.29 -12.25
N VAL A 15 -10.12 -16.87 -12.87
CA VAL A 15 -10.18 -17.03 -14.33
C VAL A 15 -9.99 -15.68 -15.01
N LYS A 16 -10.69 -14.63 -14.55
CA LYS A 16 -10.55 -13.28 -15.08
C LYS A 16 -9.12 -12.73 -14.92
N ALA A 17 -8.50 -12.93 -13.76
CA ALA A 17 -7.14 -12.47 -13.48
C ALA A 17 -6.08 -13.12 -14.39
N THR A 18 -6.32 -14.35 -14.87
CA THR A 18 -5.41 -15.01 -15.82
C THR A 18 -5.51 -14.50 -17.25
N GLY A 19 -6.57 -13.77 -17.60
CA GLY A 19 -6.88 -13.39 -18.99
C GLY A 19 -7.28 -14.55 -19.91
N LEU A 20 -7.44 -15.77 -19.37
CA LEU A 20 -7.85 -16.94 -20.13
C LEU A 20 -9.38 -17.03 -20.24
N SER A 21 -9.86 -17.70 -21.30
CA SER A 21 -11.25 -18.15 -21.33
C SER A 21 -11.46 -19.25 -20.28
N GLN A 22 -12.68 -19.42 -19.80
CA GLN A 22 -13.03 -20.48 -18.85
C GLN A 22 -12.67 -21.89 -19.38
N GLY A 23 -12.83 -22.12 -20.70
CA GLY A 23 -12.46 -23.38 -21.33
C GLY A 23 -10.94 -23.62 -21.35
N ASN A 24 -10.15 -22.60 -21.68
CA ASN A 24 -8.69 -22.68 -21.67
C ASN A 24 -8.15 -22.84 -20.25
N PHE A 25 -8.77 -22.17 -19.28
CA PHE A 25 -8.46 -22.34 -17.86
C PHE A 25 -8.72 -23.79 -17.42
N ALA A 26 -9.90 -24.34 -17.74
CA ALA A 26 -10.26 -25.72 -17.40
C ALA A 26 -9.30 -26.73 -18.03
N ALA A 27 -8.97 -26.57 -19.31
CA ALA A 27 -7.99 -27.42 -19.99
C ALA A 27 -6.61 -27.38 -19.33
N ARG A 28 -6.17 -26.21 -18.85
CA ARG A 28 -4.87 -26.03 -18.18
C ARG A 28 -4.75 -26.77 -16.84
N ILE A 29 -5.87 -27.10 -16.20
CA ILE A 29 -5.91 -27.90 -14.97
C ILE A 29 -6.49 -29.30 -15.20
N ASP A 30 -6.55 -29.75 -16.45
CA ASP A 30 -7.10 -31.06 -16.84
C ASP A 30 -8.53 -31.26 -16.27
N ALA A 31 -9.39 -30.26 -16.44
CA ALA A 31 -10.80 -30.27 -16.06
C ALA A 31 -11.69 -29.99 -17.27
N SER A 32 -12.93 -30.49 -17.24
CA SER A 32 -13.89 -30.20 -18.31
C SER A 32 -14.49 -28.79 -18.16
N PRO A 33 -14.75 -28.06 -19.27
CA PRO A 33 -15.40 -26.76 -19.22
C PRO A 33 -16.80 -26.79 -18.55
N ALA A 34 -17.52 -27.90 -18.71
CA ALA A 34 -18.80 -28.13 -18.06
C ALA A 34 -18.64 -28.24 -16.53
N PHE A 35 -17.67 -29.04 -16.06
CA PHE A 35 -17.39 -29.16 -14.63
C PHE A 35 -16.95 -27.82 -14.02
N MET A 36 -16.09 -27.07 -14.72
CA MET A 36 -15.72 -25.71 -14.34
C MET A 36 -16.95 -24.79 -14.21
N SER A 37 -17.88 -24.84 -15.17
CA SER A 37 -19.10 -24.03 -15.12
C SER A 37 -20.01 -24.42 -13.96
N ASP A 38 -20.13 -25.71 -13.67
CA ASP A 38 -20.93 -26.20 -12.55
C ASP A 38 -20.36 -25.72 -11.21
N ILE A 39 -19.04 -25.68 -11.07
CA ILE A 39 -18.38 -25.17 -9.86
C ILE A 39 -18.60 -23.66 -9.70
N ILE A 40 -18.39 -22.87 -10.76
CA ILE A 40 -18.57 -21.41 -10.73
C ILE A 40 -20.01 -21.03 -10.35
N ARG A 41 -21.00 -21.82 -10.80
CA ARG A 41 -22.42 -21.63 -10.45
C ARG A 41 -22.81 -22.18 -9.08
N GLY A 42 -21.89 -22.82 -8.36
CA GLY A 42 -22.16 -23.47 -7.07
C GLY A 42 -22.97 -24.76 -7.16
N VAL A 43 -23.13 -25.33 -8.36
CA VAL A 43 -23.87 -26.59 -8.60
C VAL A 43 -23.07 -27.80 -8.13
N LYS A 44 -21.75 -27.76 -8.31
CA LYS A 44 -20.83 -28.84 -7.89
C LYS A 44 -19.75 -28.32 -6.95
N ARG A 45 -19.30 -29.19 -6.05
CA ARG A 45 -18.16 -28.94 -5.18
C ARG A 45 -16.93 -29.64 -5.74
N PRO A 46 -15.80 -28.94 -5.93
CA PRO A 46 -14.57 -29.57 -6.39
C PRO A 46 -13.96 -30.46 -5.30
N GLY A 47 -13.26 -31.51 -5.72
CA GLY A 47 -12.42 -32.32 -4.84
C GLY A 47 -11.04 -31.70 -4.62
N ALA A 48 -10.26 -32.29 -3.70
CA ALA A 48 -8.92 -31.81 -3.36
C ALA A 48 -7.97 -31.77 -4.56
N GLU A 49 -8.06 -32.75 -5.47
CA GLU A 49 -7.23 -32.82 -6.68
C GLU A 49 -7.42 -31.60 -7.60
N PHE A 50 -8.66 -31.11 -7.74
CA PHE A 50 -8.96 -29.92 -8.54
C PHE A 50 -8.31 -28.66 -7.94
N LEU A 51 -8.38 -28.52 -6.61
CA LEU A 51 -7.76 -27.40 -5.89
C LEU A 51 -6.23 -27.46 -5.98
N TYR A 52 -5.66 -28.66 -5.86
CA TYR A 52 -4.23 -28.90 -6.02
C TYR A 52 -3.74 -28.48 -7.41
N ARG A 53 -4.44 -28.90 -8.48
CA ARG A 53 -4.07 -28.51 -9.86
C ARG A 53 -4.16 -27.01 -10.10
N ILE A 54 -5.14 -26.32 -9.51
CA ILE A 54 -5.21 -24.86 -9.58
C ILE A 54 -4.01 -24.22 -8.90
N ARG A 55 -3.65 -24.69 -7.69
CA ARG A 55 -2.46 -24.23 -6.97
C ARG A 55 -1.21 -24.40 -7.82
N GLU A 56 -0.98 -25.58 -8.38
CA GLU A 56 0.22 -25.88 -9.18
C GLU A 56 0.26 -25.06 -10.48
N ALA A 57 -0.85 -24.93 -11.19
CA ALA A 57 -0.88 -24.27 -12.49
C ALA A 57 -0.80 -22.74 -12.42
N PHE A 58 -1.25 -22.13 -11.32
CA PHE A 58 -1.44 -20.68 -11.21
C PHE A 58 -0.82 -20.04 -9.95
N GLY A 59 -0.29 -20.84 -9.01
CA GLY A 59 0.29 -20.34 -7.77
C GLY A 59 -0.74 -19.67 -6.85
N VAL A 60 -1.95 -20.25 -6.78
CA VAL A 60 -3.09 -19.72 -6.03
C VAL A 60 -3.20 -20.40 -4.66
N SER A 61 -3.56 -19.63 -3.65
CA SER A 61 -3.86 -20.13 -2.31
C SER A 61 -5.16 -20.93 -2.27
N VAL A 62 -5.07 -22.15 -1.73
CA VAL A 62 -6.24 -23.00 -1.51
C VAL A 62 -7.14 -22.40 -0.43
N ASP A 63 -6.57 -21.82 0.62
CA ASP A 63 -7.33 -21.15 1.69
C ASP A 63 -8.16 -20.01 1.11
N TRP A 64 -7.53 -19.15 0.29
CA TRP A 64 -8.25 -18.09 -0.41
C TRP A 64 -9.37 -18.65 -1.30
N LEU A 65 -9.13 -19.70 -2.08
CA LEU A 65 -10.18 -20.32 -2.90
C LEU A 65 -11.35 -20.85 -2.06
N LEU A 66 -11.08 -21.46 -0.91
CA LEU A 66 -12.07 -22.16 -0.10
C LEU A 66 -12.90 -21.23 0.79
N ASP A 67 -12.27 -20.26 1.45
CA ASP A 67 -12.95 -19.39 2.41
C ASP A 67 -12.68 -17.89 2.19
N GLY A 68 -11.70 -17.54 1.35
CA GLY A 68 -11.35 -16.16 1.06
C GLY A 68 -10.30 -15.58 2.01
N SER A 69 -9.63 -16.41 2.81
CA SER A 69 -8.56 -15.99 3.70
C SER A 69 -7.33 -15.54 2.91
N GLY A 70 -6.77 -14.38 3.29
CA GLY A 70 -5.61 -13.78 2.63
C GLY A 70 -5.90 -13.27 1.22
N THR A 71 -4.85 -13.09 0.42
CA THR A 71 -4.96 -12.75 -1.02
C THR A 71 -5.04 -14.01 -1.88
N MET A 72 -5.30 -13.85 -3.17
CA MET A 72 -5.27 -14.94 -4.16
C MET A 72 -3.98 -15.78 -4.12
N ARG A 73 -2.84 -15.20 -3.69
CA ARG A 73 -1.56 -15.91 -3.53
C ARG A 73 -1.27 -16.37 -2.11
N GLY A 74 -2.18 -16.12 -1.17
CA GLY A 74 -2.05 -16.49 0.23
C GLY A 74 -1.28 -15.50 1.08
N GLU A 75 -1.03 -14.28 0.56
CA GLU A 75 -0.43 -13.23 1.38
C GLU A 75 -1.44 -12.78 2.44
N GLN A 76 -0.94 -12.51 3.64
CA GLN A 76 -1.73 -12.07 4.79
C GLN A 76 -1.33 -10.66 5.16
N ALA A 77 -2.31 -9.84 5.51
CA ALA A 77 -2.04 -8.49 6.00
C ALA A 77 -1.25 -8.55 7.31
N VAL A 78 -0.29 -7.65 7.45
CA VAL A 78 0.42 -7.43 8.70
C VAL A 78 -0.58 -6.85 9.70
N SER A 79 -0.83 -7.54 10.82
CA SER A 79 -1.59 -6.94 11.92
C SER A 79 -0.83 -5.71 12.44
N ILE A 80 -1.37 -4.52 12.21
CA ILE A 80 -0.71 -3.25 12.57
C ILE A 80 -0.48 -3.17 14.08
N GLU A 81 -1.42 -3.68 14.87
CA GLU A 81 -1.31 -3.73 16.32
C GLU A 81 -0.17 -4.67 16.76
N THR A 82 -0.19 -5.92 16.29
CA THR A 82 0.88 -6.89 16.59
C THR A 82 2.25 -6.39 16.12
N PHE A 83 2.30 -5.74 14.96
CA PHE A 83 3.52 -5.19 14.41
C PHE A 83 4.07 -4.03 15.27
N LYS A 84 3.20 -3.13 15.75
CA LYS A 84 3.56 -2.08 16.72
C LYS A 84 4.19 -2.68 17.98
N PHE A 85 3.60 -3.74 18.51
CA PHE A 85 4.13 -4.46 19.67
C PHE A 85 5.54 -5.00 19.41
N ILE A 86 5.73 -5.70 18.29
CA ILE A 86 7.04 -6.26 17.91
C ILE A 86 8.08 -5.14 17.74
N ALA A 87 7.73 -4.06 17.02
CA ALA A 87 8.64 -2.93 16.82
C ALA A 87 9.08 -2.31 18.14
N ALA A 88 8.15 -2.13 19.09
CA ALA A 88 8.46 -1.58 20.39
C ALA A 88 9.30 -2.52 21.27
N GLN A 89 9.12 -3.84 21.17
CA GLN A 89 10.00 -4.82 21.82
C GLN A 89 11.43 -4.77 21.27
N VAL A 90 11.60 -4.60 19.95
CA VAL A 90 12.92 -4.43 19.33
C VAL A 90 13.58 -3.15 19.84
N MET A 91 12.83 -2.05 19.91
CA MET A 91 13.33 -0.79 20.48
C MET A 91 13.72 -0.95 21.95
N LEU A 92 12.85 -1.57 22.77
CA LEU A 92 13.14 -1.87 24.17
C LEU A 92 14.46 -2.64 24.32
N ALA A 93 14.67 -3.69 23.52
CA ALA A 93 15.90 -4.47 23.56
C ALA A 93 17.13 -3.63 23.18
N ARG A 94 17.04 -2.77 22.15
CA ARG A 94 18.11 -1.84 21.75
C ARG A 94 18.44 -0.87 22.88
N PHE A 95 17.44 -0.22 23.47
CA PHE A 95 17.65 0.71 24.59
C PHE A 95 18.30 0.01 25.79
N ALA A 96 17.83 -1.19 26.14
CA ALA A 96 18.37 -1.97 27.25
C ALA A 96 19.82 -2.43 27.03
N LYS A 97 20.18 -2.85 25.80
CA LYS A 97 21.46 -3.53 25.52
C LYS A 97 22.53 -2.63 24.92
N ILE A 98 22.15 -1.65 24.12
CA ILE A 98 23.07 -0.78 23.37
C ILE A 98 23.15 0.59 24.02
N GLU A 99 22.00 1.21 24.31
CA GLU A 99 21.98 2.57 24.89
C GLU A 99 22.19 2.59 26.40
N GLY A 100 22.12 1.43 27.05
CA GLY A 100 22.35 1.29 28.49
C GLY A 100 21.23 1.86 29.36
N ASP A 101 20.01 1.95 28.82
CA ASP A 101 18.85 2.44 29.56
C ASP A 101 18.48 1.44 30.70
N PRO A 102 18.57 1.86 31.98
CA PRO A 102 18.33 0.98 33.12
C PRO A 102 16.84 0.61 33.29
N GLU A 103 15.92 1.49 32.88
CA GLU A 103 14.48 1.23 32.92
C GLU A 103 14.10 0.20 31.84
N ALA A 104 14.64 0.38 30.63
CA ALA A 104 14.53 -0.60 29.56
C ALA A 104 15.10 -1.96 29.96
N ALA A 105 16.29 -1.99 30.60
CA ALA A 105 16.92 -3.22 31.06
C ALA A 105 16.11 -3.95 32.13
N LYS A 106 15.51 -3.20 33.06
CA LYS A 106 14.59 -3.74 34.07
C LYS A 106 13.34 -4.34 33.42
N LEU A 107 12.71 -3.61 32.50
CA LEU A 107 11.52 -4.06 31.80
C LEU A 107 11.80 -5.32 30.95
N LEU A 108 12.90 -5.34 30.19
CA LEU A 108 13.31 -6.51 29.41
C LEU A 108 13.56 -7.75 30.27
N SER A 109 14.19 -7.57 31.44
CA SER A 109 14.45 -8.67 32.37
C SER A 109 13.16 -9.22 32.98
N GLY A 110 12.18 -8.35 33.26
CA GLY A 110 10.84 -8.76 33.70
C GLY A 110 10.04 -9.53 32.64
N MET A 111 10.25 -9.23 31.35
CA MET A 111 9.53 -9.86 30.24
C MET A 111 10.10 -11.20 29.78
N THR A 112 11.37 -11.49 30.07
CA THR A 112 12.10 -12.69 29.58
C THR A 112 12.30 -13.77 30.64
N GLY A 113 11.79 -13.55 31.87
CA GLY A 113 11.86 -14.51 32.97
C GLY A 113 11.01 -15.76 32.73
N VAL A 114 11.46 -16.90 33.26
CA VAL A 114 10.70 -18.16 33.25
C VAL A 114 9.40 -17.98 34.02
N GLY A 115 8.25 -18.13 33.35
CA GLY A 115 6.91 -17.94 33.93
C GLY A 115 6.25 -16.59 33.65
N ALA A 116 6.85 -15.73 32.80
CA ALA A 116 6.24 -14.47 32.39
C ALA A 116 4.96 -14.70 31.55
N SER A 117 3.81 -14.65 32.20
CA SER A 117 2.52 -14.41 31.55
C SER A 117 2.35 -12.90 31.42
N ILE A 118 2.71 -12.35 30.27
CA ILE A 118 2.44 -10.95 29.99
C ILE A 118 1.03 -10.85 29.43
N ASP A 119 0.14 -10.16 30.14
CA ASP A 119 -1.13 -9.73 29.55
C ASP A 119 -0.81 -8.77 28.40
N THR A 120 -1.21 -9.14 27.18
CA THR A 120 -1.00 -8.33 25.97
C THR A 120 -1.65 -6.95 26.08
N GLY A 121 -2.66 -6.77 26.93
CA GLY A 121 -3.25 -5.47 27.25
C GLY A 121 -2.26 -4.54 27.98
N ASP A 122 -1.66 -5.02 29.08
CA ASP A 122 -0.68 -4.26 29.88
C ASP A 122 0.63 -4.00 29.12
N LEU A 123 0.98 -4.90 28.20
CA LEU A 123 2.17 -4.75 27.35
C LEU A 123 2.10 -3.48 26.49
N GLY A 124 0.90 -3.06 26.09
CA GLY A 124 0.71 -1.91 25.20
C GLY A 124 1.12 -0.62 25.90
N ASP A 125 0.74 -0.51 27.17
CA ASP A 125 1.06 0.63 28.02
C ASP A 125 2.53 0.67 28.41
N LEU A 126 3.14 -0.48 28.70
CA LEU A 126 4.56 -0.59 29.02
C LEU A 126 5.47 -0.20 27.85
N LEU A 127 5.04 -0.43 26.62
CA LEU A 127 5.82 -0.16 25.40
C LEU A 127 5.54 1.21 24.76
N LYS A 128 4.54 1.96 25.25
CA LYS A 128 4.18 3.31 24.75
C LYS A 128 5.37 4.28 24.57
N PRO A 129 6.35 4.36 25.50
CA PRO A 129 7.49 5.26 25.33
C PRO A 129 8.35 4.91 24.10
N TYR A 130 8.46 3.62 23.78
CA TYR A 130 9.29 3.10 22.69
C TYR A 130 8.54 3.04 21.35
N LEU A 131 7.21 3.16 21.36
CA LEU A 131 6.35 3.22 20.16
C LEU A 131 6.54 4.50 19.33
N LYS A 132 6.97 5.61 19.95
CA LYS A 132 7.11 6.92 19.26
C LYS A 132 8.25 6.97 18.24
N ALA A 133 9.26 6.13 18.38
CA ALA A 133 10.43 6.12 17.50
C ALA A 133 10.19 5.38 16.16
N GLY A 134 8.99 4.83 15.95
CA GLY A 134 8.68 3.94 14.83
C GLY A 134 7.51 4.38 13.95
N GLU A 135 7.17 5.67 13.89
CA GLU A 135 6.04 6.14 13.07
C GLU A 135 6.21 5.76 11.59
N GLU A 136 7.44 5.84 11.05
CA GLU A 136 7.79 5.42 9.70
C GLU A 136 7.65 3.91 9.51
N ILE A 137 7.99 3.13 10.54
CA ILE A 137 7.89 1.66 10.53
C ILE A 137 6.40 1.25 10.52
N VAL A 138 5.57 1.91 11.33
CA VAL A 138 4.12 1.72 11.32
C VAL A 138 3.51 2.15 9.99
N LEU A 139 3.93 3.29 9.44
CA LEU A 139 3.51 3.74 8.13
C LEU A 139 3.89 2.72 7.05
N ALA A 140 5.10 2.16 7.08
CA ALA A 140 5.53 1.13 6.14
C ALA A 140 4.63 -0.13 6.21
N ALA A 141 4.22 -0.57 7.40
CA ALA A 141 3.28 -1.69 7.54
C ALA A 141 1.87 -1.36 7.00
N ILE A 142 1.38 -0.14 7.22
CA ILE A 142 0.11 0.33 6.65
C ILE A 142 0.18 0.34 5.13
N LEU A 143 1.27 0.89 4.57
CA LEU A 143 1.48 0.96 3.12
C LEU A 143 1.63 -0.44 2.51
N TYR A 144 2.36 -1.35 3.17
CA TYR A 144 2.46 -2.74 2.75
C TYR A 144 1.07 -3.39 2.64
N ASN A 145 0.24 -3.26 3.68
CA ASN A 145 -1.12 -3.80 3.67
C ASN A 145 -1.99 -3.17 2.59
N GLY A 146 -1.86 -1.86 2.38
CA GLY A 146 -2.62 -1.13 1.35
C GLY A 146 -2.35 -1.63 -0.07
N HIS A 147 -1.16 -2.17 -0.31
CA HIS A 147 -0.74 -2.72 -1.61
C HIS A 147 -0.65 -4.24 -1.64
N ILE A 148 -1.23 -4.94 -0.66
CA ILE A 148 -1.09 -6.40 -0.53
C ILE A 148 -1.67 -7.17 -1.72
N ALA A 149 -2.69 -6.62 -2.40
CA ALA A 149 -3.25 -7.25 -3.59
C ALA A 149 -2.37 -7.11 -4.85
N THR A 150 -1.43 -6.16 -4.87
CA THR A 150 -0.56 -5.88 -6.02
C THR A 150 0.51 -6.95 -6.11
N THR A 151 0.42 -7.86 -7.08
CA THR A 151 1.32 -9.03 -7.17
C THR A 151 2.75 -8.67 -7.58
N ASP A 152 2.93 -7.69 -8.47
CA ASP A 152 4.27 -7.33 -8.92
C ASP A 152 5.01 -6.55 -7.82
N SER A 153 6.19 -7.04 -7.45
CA SER A 153 6.98 -6.45 -6.37
C SER A 153 7.43 -5.03 -6.68
N ALA A 154 7.77 -4.72 -7.93
CA ALA A 154 8.21 -3.38 -8.33
C ALA A 154 7.02 -2.39 -8.35
N GLU A 155 5.87 -2.82 -8.86
CA GLU A 155 4.62 -2.07 -8.80
C GLU A 155 4.17 -1.81 -7.36
N ARG A 156 4.28 -2.83 -6.49
CA ARG A 156 3.97 -2.70 -5.05
C ARG A 156 4.88 -1.68 -4.36
N ILE A 157 6.20 -1.76 -4.59
CA ILE A 157 7.18 -0.83 -4.02
C ILE A 157 6.93 0.60 -4.50
N SER A 158 6.73 0.80 -5.82
CA SER A 158 6.49 2.12 -6.39
C SER A 158 5.13 2.69 -5.94
N GLY A 159 4.09 1.88 -5.86
CA GLY A 159 2.79 2.27 -5.31
C GLY A 159 2.88 2.71 -3.85
N ALA A 160 3.61 1.96 -3.02
CA ALA A 160 3.85 2.32 -1.63
C ALA A 160 4.62 3.64 -1.51
N LEU A 161 5.66 3.85 -2.33
CA LEU A 161 6.43 5.09 -2.37
C LEU A 161 5.56 6.30 -2.75
N ASN A 162 4.75 6.17 -3.80
CA ASN A 162 3.85 7.24 -4.24
C ASN A 162 2.83 7.59 -3.15
N THR A 163 2.32 6.58 -2.45
CA THR A 163 1.38 6.77 -1.33
C THR A 163 2.05 7.46 -0.15
N ALA A 164 3.29 7.08 0.18
CA ALA A 164 4.09 7.74 1.23
C ALA A 164 4.34 9.21 0.90
N ALA A 165 4.75 9.51 -0.33
CA ALA A 165 4.97 10.87 -0.80
C ALA A 165 3.71 11.73 -0.66
N ALA A 166 2.56 11.23 -1.14
CA ALA A 166 1.28 11.91 -1.01
C ALA A 166 0.87 12.14 0.46
N TYR A 167 1.10 11.15 1.33
CA TYR A 167 0.86 11.28 2.76
C TYR A 167 1.68 12.42 3.38
N TYR A 168 2.98 12.51 3.09
CA TYR A 168 3.82 13.59 3.63
C TYR A 168 3.54 14.95 2.99
N ASP A 169 3.18 14.99 1.70
CA ASP A 169 2.75 16.22 1.05
C ASP A 169 1.46 16.76 1.67
N SER A 170 0.51 15.89 2.04
CA SER A 170 -0.71 16.29 2.76
C SER A 170 -0.44 16.83 4.18
N LYS A 171 0.69 16.44 4.77
CA LYS A 171 1.14 16.90 6.09
C LYS A 171 2.02 18.15 6.04
N ARG A 172 2.44 18.59 4.84
CA ARG A 172 3.17 19.86 4.70
C ARG A 172 2.24 21.00 5.12
N PRO A 173 2.63 21.83 6.09
CA PRO A 173 1.87 23.03 6.42
C PRO A 173 1.78 23.93 5.19
N LEU A 174 0.60 24.52 4.94
CA LEU A 174 0.33 25.44 3.83
C LEU A 174 1.39 26.56 3.69
N ASP A 175 1.96 27.02 4.80
CA ASP A 175 2.96 28.09 4.82
C ASP A 175 4.32 27.66 4.27
N VAL A 176 4.70 26.39 4.39
CA VAL A 176 5.95 25.83 3.84
C VAL A 176 5.86 25.70 2.32
N LEU A 177 4.68 25.34 1.80
CA LEU A 177 4.40 25.30 0.36
C LEU A 177 4.36 26.70 -0.25
N LYS A 178 3.71 27.67 0.43
CA LYS A 178 3.71 29.08 0.01
C LYS A 178 5.12 29.69 -0.02
N ALA A 179 5.93 29.41 1.00
CA ALA A 179 7.33 29.86 1.06
C ALA A 179 8.20 29.23 -0.05
N ALA A 180 7.99 27.95 -0.37
CA ALA A 180 8.71 27.25 -1.45
C ALA A 180 8.26 27.69 -2.86
N MET A 181 7.01 28.14 -3.02
CA MET A 181 6.46 28.67 -4.26
C MET A 181 6.82 30.15 -4.52
N GLY A 182 7.64 30.76 -3.65
CA GLY A 182 8.16 32.11 -3.84
C GLY A 182 7.16 33.24 -3.57
N GLU A 183 5.99 32.94 -2.98
CA GLU A 183 5.08 33.98 -2.51
C GLU A 183 5.63 34.52 -1.17
N GLN A 184 6.38 35.63 -1.24
CA GLN A 184 6.74 36.38 -0.04
C GLN A 184 5.46 36.81 0.70
N PRO A 185 5.42 36.74 2.04
CA PRO A 185 4.35 37.36 2.80
C PRO A 185 4.36 38.86 2.44
N THR A 186 3.22 39.38 1.97
CA THR A 186 3.04 40.81 1.77
C THR A 186 3.26 41.50 3.10
N ALA A 187 4.42 42.14 3.26
CA ALA A 187 4.72 42.97 4.42
C ALA A 187 3.72 44.14 4.50
N PRO A 188 3.32 44.60 5.70
CA PRO A 188 2.47 45.77 5.82
C PRO A 188 3.22 47.01 5.34
N GLU A 189 2.53 47.86 4.58
CA GLU A 189 3.06 49.11 4.02
C GLU A 189 3.73 49.98 5.08
N SER A 190 5.04 50.21 4.94
CA SER A 190 5.76 51.30 5.59
C SER A 190 6.39 52.22 4.53
N LYS A 191 6.03 53.50 4.61
CA LYS A 191 6.40 54.65 3.77
C LYS A 191 7.90 54.75 3.39
N PRO A 192 8.25 55.42 2.28
CA PRO A 192 9.60 55.40 1.73
C PRO A 192 10.54 56.38 2.44
N ALA A 193 11.77 55.95 2.69
CA ALA A 193 12.89 56.83 2.98
C ALA A 193 14.05 56.51 2.03
N ALA A 194 14.64 57.57 1.49
CA ALA A 194 15.57 57.61 0.37
C ALA A 194 16.92 56.94 0.66
N GLY A 195 17.53 56.34 -0.36
CA GLY A 195 18.93 55.91 -0.31
C GLY A 195 19.38 55.14 -1.54
N LYS A 196 20.21 55.77 -2.37
CA LYS A 196 20.80 55.25 -3.62
C LYS A 196 21.63 53.98 -3.38
N SER A 197 21.52 52.98 -4.27
CA SER A 197 22.64 52.41 -5.07
C SER A 197 22.21 51.14 -5.85
N ARG A 198 22.36 51.16 -7.18
CA ARG A 198 22.43 49.98 -8.09
C ARG A 198 23.91 49.54 -8.17
N PRO A 199 24.24 48.26 -8.45
CA PRO A 199 24.27 47.71 -9.83
C PRO A 199 23.88 46.21 -9.87
N ALA A 200 23.75 45.44 -10.95
CA ALA A 200 23.87 45.59 -12.40
C ALA A 200 22.86 44.60 -13.02
N GLN A 201 22.29 44.97 -14.17
CA GLN A 201 21.31 44.18 -14.90
C GLN A 201 22.04 43.54 -16.10
N GLN A 202 22.15 42.21 -16.14
CA GLN A 202 22.56 41.50 -17.35
C GLN A 202 21.32 40.86 -17.98
N ASN A 203 20.82 41.51 -19.02
CA ASN A 203 19.91 40.92 -19.99
C ASN A 203 20.72 40.05 -20.95
N ILE A 204 20.38 38.77 -21.04
CA ILE A 204 20.66 37.96 -22.23
C ILE A 204 19.29 37.51 -22.74
N GLY A 205 18.90 38.06 -23.90
CA GLY A 205 17.63 37.79 -24.54
C GLY A 205 17.71 36.74 -25.64
N LEU A 206 16.51 36.41 -26.15
CA LEU A 206 16.16 35.63 -27.35
C LEU A 206 16.20 34.10 -27.15
N SER A 207 15.22 33.30 -27.62
CA SER A 207 14.05 33.53 -28.46
C SER A 207 13.23 32.23 -28.44
N VAL A 208 11.92 32.27 -28.13
CA VAL A 208 11.04 31.12 -28.36
C VAL A 208 10.22 31.40 -29.61
N LYS A 209 10.63 30.77 -30.72
CA LYS A 209 9.80 30.65 -31.92
C LYS A 209 8.66 29.68 -31.65
N ALA A 210 7.44 30.19 -31.56
CA ALA A 210 6.23 29.38 -31.69
C ALA A 210 5.95 29.13 -33.19
N ALA A 211 6.23 27.93 -33.65
CA ALA A 211 5.53 27.30 -34.78
C ALA A 211 4.48 26.37 -34.13
N GLY A 212 3.18 26.43 -34.38
CA GLY A 212 2.49 26.81 -35.60
C GLY A 212 1.83 25.56 -36.17
N ARG A 213 0.50 25.48 -35.97
CA ARG A 213 -0.50 24.70 -36.75
C ARG A 213 -0.51 23.18 -36.54
N ASP A 214 -1.60 22.45 -36.63
CA ASP A 214 -3.06 22.65 -36.74
C ASP A 214 -3.57 21.20 -36.72
N TYR A 215 -4.57 20.79 -35.92
CA TYR A 215 -5.43 19.65 -36.29
C TYR A 215 -6.85 19.82 -35.71
N PHE A 216 -7.75 20.02 -36.66
CA PHE A 216 -9.21 20.07 -36.70
C PHE A 216 -10.01 19.29 -35.65
N GLU A 217 -10.94 20.01 -35.02
CA GLU A 217 -12.17 19.48 -34.44
C GLU A 217 -13.34 19.77 -35.41
N GLY A 218 -14.12 18.74 -35.77
CA GLY A 218 -15.35 18.97 -36.55
C GLY A 218 -15.87 17.76 -37.31
N SER A 219 -16.62 16.88 -36.64
CA SER A 219 -17.57 15.99 -37.31
C SER A 219 -18.90 15.92 -36.56
N LYS A 220 -19.73 16.95 -36.77
CA LYS A 220 -21.19 16.81 -36.67
C LYS A 220 -21.74 16.51 -38.07
N LYS A 221 -22.50 15.43 -38.21
CA LYS A 221 -23.59 15.32 -39.19
C LYS A 221 -24.88 14.89 -38.46
N PRO A 222 -26.02 15.54 -38.73
CA PRO A 222 -27.33 15.08 -38.27
C PRO A 222 -28.01 14.18 -39.32
N LYS A 223 -29.12 13.58 -38.86
CA LYS A 223 -29.89 12.45 -39.41
C LYS A 223 -30.69 12.69 -40.71
N SER A 224 -31.09 11.54 -41.28
CA SER A 224 -32.36 11.17 -41.95
C SER A 224 -32.39 11.15 -43.49
N LYS A 225 -32.57 9.97 -44.08
CA LYS A 225 -33.87 9.38 -44.42
C LYS A 225 -33.73 7.86 -44.53
#